data_AF-A0A399ZKJ9-F1
#
_entry.id   AF-A0A399ZKJ9-F1
#
_cell.length_a   1.000
_cell.length_b   1.000
_cell.length_c   1.000
_cell.angle_alpha   90.00
_cell.angle_beta   90.00
_cell.angle_gamma   90.00
#
_symmetry.space_group_name_H-M   'P 1'
#
loop_
_entity.id
_entity.type
_entity.pdbx_description
1 polymer ?
#
loop_
_entity_poly.entity_id
_entity_poly.type
_entity_poly.pdbx_seq_one_letter_code
_entity_poly.pdbx_strand_id
1 'polypeptide(L)'
;MTIDQTPSPNQNDKIMAALAHVSAILPFMGVIAPIIIWATQKDKSEYVAFQALQAVVYQLLMILAWFVGMGCYMASFFVTFFTIPFTGGNNGEINPALAPFFMLSFFVPFIVFGAIFIGGAIFVIYGLIGTMQVFQGKDFRYLVIGNRLDNYLKKDR
;
A
#
# COMPACT_ATOMS: atom_id res chain seq x y z
N MET A 1 -1.49 -34.70 21.70
CA MET A 1 -1.82 -33.46 20.99
C MET A 1 -0.87 -32.38 21.48
N THR A 2 0.33 -32.31 20.90
CA THR A 2 1.30 -31.26 21.23
C THR A 2 0.81 -29.99 20.57
N ILE A 3 0.24 -29.08 21.35
CA ILE A 3 0.05 -27.70 20.87
C ILE A 3 1.47 -27.19 20.67
N ASP A 4 1.87 -27.05 19.41
CA ASP A 4 3.13 -26.45 19.01
C ASP A 4 3.06 -24.97 19.40
N GLN A 5 3.33 -24.71 20.69
CA GLN A 5 3.40 -23.36 21.22
C GLN A 5 4.69 -22.77 20.67
N THR A 6 4.60 -22.09 19.53
CA THR A 6 5.65 -21.19 19.11
C THR A 6 5.97 -20.29 20.31
N PRO A 7 7.25 -20.23 20.75
CA PRO A 7 7.63 -19.44 21.89
C PRO A 7 7.12 -18.01 21.71
N SER A 8 6.53 -17.42 22.76
CA SER A 8 6.08 -16.04 22.67
C SER A 8 7.24 -15.17 22.20
N PRO A 9 7.05 -14.27 21.22
CA PRO A 9 8.14 -13.50 20.64
C PRO A 9 8.88 -12.72 21.72
N ASN A 10 10.21 -12.78 21.71
CA ASN A 10 11.03 -12.05 22.66
C ASN A 10 11.06 -10.55 22.32
N GLN A 11 11.69 -9.73 23.15
CA GLN A 11 11.71 -8.28 22.93
C GLN A 11 12.37 -7.88 21.59
N ASN A 12 13.43 -8.57 21.18
CA ASN A 12 14.09 -8.30 19.91
C ASN A 12 13.19 -8.67 18.72
N ASP A 13 12.45 -9.78 18.82
CA ASP A 13 11.48 -10.18 17.79
C ASP A 13 10.40 -9.11 17.58
N LYS A 14 9.84 -8.59 18.69
CA LYS A 14 8.83 -7.52 18.64
C LYS A 14 9.36 -6.25 18.01
N ILE A 15 10.59 -5.86 18.33
CA ILE A 15 11.25 -4.68 17.75
C ILE A 15 11.49 -4.88 16.25
N MET A 16 12.02 -6.03 15.84
CA MET A 16 12.28 -6.33 14.43
C MET A 16 10.99 -6.35 13.60
N ALA A 17 9.94 -6.98 14.12
CA ALA A 17 8.63 -6.95 13.48
C ALA A 17 8.09 -5.51 13.39
N ALA A 18 8.16 -4.73 14.47
CA ALA A 18 7.71 -3.34 14.47
C ALA A 18 8.47 -2.48 13.45
N LEU A 19 9.80 -2.64 13.35
CA LEU A 19 10.66 -1.98 12.37
C LEU A 19 10.28 -2.33 10.93
N ALA A 20 9.96 -3.61 10.67
CA ALA A 20 9.49 -4.05 9.37
C ALA A 20 8.22 -3.31 8.93
N HIS A 21 7.23 -3.16 9.82
CA HIS A 21 5.98 -2.45 9.51
C HIS A 21 6.13 -0.92 9.46
N VAL A 22 6.85 -0.32 10.42
CA VAL A 22 6.94 1.15 10.54
C VAL A 22 7.72 1.79 9.39
N SER A 23 8.61 1.03 8.76
CA SER A 23 9.34 1.47 7.57
C SER A 23 8.41 1.91 6.42
N ALA A 24 7.15 1.47 6.41
CA ALA A 24 6.14 1.91 5.46
C ALA A 24 5.86 3.42 5.48
N ILE A 25 6.27 4.15 6.52
CA ILE A 25 6.24 5.63 6.55
C ILE A 25 7.11 6.23 5.43
N LEU A 26 8.18 5.55 5.03
CA LEU A 26 9.06 5.97 3.94
C LEU A 26 8.54 5.39 2.62
N PRO A 27 7.84 6.17 1.78
CA PRO A 27 7.26 5.65 0.56
C PRO A 27 8.36 5.13 -0.37
N PHE A 28 8.08 4.03 -1.09
CA PHE A 28 8.99 3.34 -2.02
C PHE A 28 10.22 2.68 -1.38
N MET A 29 10.97 3.41 -0.54
CA MET A 29 12.21 2.94 0.07
C MET A 29 11.99 2.12 1.34
N GLY A 30 10.84 2.30 2.01
CA GLY A 30 10.49 1.58 3.22
C GLY A 30 10.61 0.07 3.09
N VAL A 31 10.31 -0.48 1.90
CA VAL A 31 10.25 -1.93 1.65
C VAL A 31 11.61 -2.61 1.80
N ILE A 32 12.70 -1.84 1.73
CA ILE A 32 14.05 -2.35 1.93
C ILE A 32 14.23 -2.93 3.33
N ALA A 33 13.69 -2.24 4.36
CA ALA A 33 13.82 -2.69 5.74
C ALA A 33 13.19 -4.08 6.00
N PRO A 34 11.90 -4.34 5.67
CA PRO A 34 11.31 -5.65 5.87
C PRO A 34 11.94 -6.74 4.98
N ILE A 35 12.47 -6.40 3.79
CA ILE A 35 13.23 -7.35 2.97
C ILE A 35 14.50 -7.80 3.69
N ILE A 36 15.30 -6.85 4.20
CA ILE A 36 16.53 -7.15 4.93
C ILE A 36 16.23 -7.92 6.22
N ILE A 37 15.21 -7.50 6.96
CA ILE A 37 14.79 -8.18 8.20
C ILE A 37 14.35 -9.60 7.89
N TRP A 38 13.52 -9.83 6.86
CA TRP A 38 13.13 -11.16 6.45
C TRP A 38 14.34 -12.01 6.06
N ALA A 39 15.21 -11.52 5.19
CA ALA A 39 16.38 -12.26 4.71
C ALA A 39 17.35 -12.65 5.84
N THR A 40 17.49 -11.82 6.87
CA THR A 40 18.42 -12.04 7.98
C THR A 40 17.83 -12.80 9.18
N GLN A 41 16.49 -12.85 9.29
CA GLN A 41 15.78 -13.45 10.42
C GLN A 41 14.94 -14.68 10.05
N LYS A 42 14.76 -15.00 8.76
CA LYS A 42 13.90 -16.11 8.30
C LYS A 42 14.20 -17.47 8.95
N ASP A 43 15.48 -17.74 9.23
CA ASP A 43 15.93 -19.02 9.80
C ASP A 43 16.14 -18.93 11.33
N LYS A 44 15.91 -17.75 11.94
CA LYS A 44 16.15 -17.48 13.37
C LYS A 44 14.87 -17.33 14.18
N SER A 45 13.84 -16.73 13.57
CA SER A 45 12.59 -16.40 14.25
C SER A 45 11.43 -16.47 13.28
N GLU A 46 10.59 -17.48 13.43
CA GLU A 46 9.43 -17.69 12.57
C GLU A 46 8.43 -16.53 12.64
N TYR A 47 8.26 -15.96 13.84
CA TYR A 47 7.42 -14.78 14.07
C TYR A 47 7.93 -13.59 13.26
N VAL A 48 9.22 -13.26 13.37
CA VAL A 48 9.81 -12.12 12.64
C VAL A 48 9.79 -12.37 11.15
N ALA A 49 10.09 -13.59 10.71
CA ALA A 49 10.01 -13.99 9.31
C ALA A 49 8.61 -13.72 8.73
N PHE A 50 7.57 -14.15 9.44
CA PHE A 50 6.20 -13.96 9.02
C PHE A 50 5.80 -12.48 8.96
N GLN A 51 6.07 -11.71 10.02
CA GLN A 51 5.72 -10.28 10.08
C GLN A 51 6.50 -9.46 9.06
N ALA A 52 7.79 -9.74 8.88
CA ALA A 52 8.60 -9.07 7.87
C ALA A 52 8.10 -9.37 6.45
N LEU A 53 7.77 -10.62 6.13
CA LEU A 53 7.24 -10.98 4.82
C LEU A 53 5.86 -10.36 4.56
N GLN A 54 5.00 -10.29 5.59
CA GLN A 54 3.75 -9.54 5.51
C GLN A 54 3.99 -8.07 5.17
N ALA A 55 4.95 -7.43 5.85
CA ALA A 55 5.31 -6.04 5.58
C ALA A 55 5.89 -5.84 4.17
N VAL A 56 6.70 -6.78 3.66
CA VAL A 56 7.19 -6.75 2.26
C VAL A 56 6.02 -6.72 1.29
N VAL A 57 5.12 -7.71 1.37
CA VAL A 57 3.99 -7.82 0.45
C VAL A 57 3.10 -6.58 0.55
N TYR A 58 2.83 -6.11 1.77
CA TYR A 58 2.02 -4.92 2.00
C TYR A 58 2.60 -3.66 1.34
N GLN A 59 3.89 -3.41 1.52
CA GLN A 59 4.55 -2.24 0.94
C GLN A 59 4.69 -2.35 -0.59
N LEU A 60 4.90 -3.55 -1.14
CA LEU A 60 4.86 -3.77 -2.59
C LEU A 60 3.46 -3.51 -3.18
N LEU A 61 2.39 -3.90 -2.49
CA LEU A 61 1.02 -3.58 -2.90
C LEU A 61 0.76 -2.08 -2.87
N MET A 62 1.29 -1.36 -1.87
CA MET A 62 1.21 0.10 -1.83
C MET A 62 1.94 0.74 -3.02
N ILE A 63 3.14 0.27 -3.35
CA ILE A 63 3.92 0.76 -4.52
C ILE A 63 3.15 0.49 -5.81
N LEU A 64 2.59 -0.71 -5.98
CA LEU A 64 1.78 -1.05 -7.15
C LEU A 64 0.53 -0.16 -7.24
N ALA A 65 -0.19 0.03 -6.13
CA ALA A 65 -1.36 0.90 -6.07
C ALA A 65 -1.03 2.35 -6.43
N TRP A 66 0.15 2.84 -6.04
CA TRP A 66 0.64 4.15 -6.45
C TRP A 66 0.77 4.22 -7.97
N PHE A 67 1.44 3.25 -8.62
CA PHE A 67 1.65 3.27 -10.07
C PHE A 67 0.34 3.18 -10.85
N VAL A 68 -0.58 2.34 -10.39
CA VAL A 68 -1.93 2.24 -10.97
C VAL A 68 -2.67 3.56 -10.81
N GLY A 69 -2.70 4.11 -9.60
CA GLY A 69 -3.37 5.39 -9.32
C GLY A 69 -2.81 6.53 -10.17
N MET A 70 -1.49 6.59 -10.32
CA MET A 70 -0.84 7.61 -11.14
C MET A 70 -1.02 7.41 -12.64
N GLY A 71 -1.13 6.16 -13.09
CA GLY A 71 -1.60 5.85 -14.44
C GLY A 71 -3.02 6.38 -14.68
N CYS A 72 -3.94 6.17 -13.74
CA CYS A 72 -5.30 6.72 -13.81
C CYS A 72 -5.31 8.26 -13.77
N TYR A 73 -4.46 8.87 -12.94
CA TYR A 73 -4.30 10.32 -12.88
C TYR A 73 -3.82 10.88 -14.23
N MET A 74 -2.76 10.30 -14.80
CA MET A 74 -2.26 10.69 -16.13
C MET A 74 -3.32 10.50 -17.21
N ALA A 75 -4.03 9.37 -17.22
CA ALA A 75 -5.11 9.14 -18.19
C ALA A 75 -6.22 10.21 -18.07
N SER A 76 -6.65 10.55 -16.84
CA SER A 76 -7.67 11.60 -16.63
C SER A 76 -7.18 12.98 -17.08
N PHE A 77 -5.90 13.27 -16.87
CA PHE A 77 -5.27 14.50 -17.32
C PHE A 77 -5.27 14.56 -18.84
N PHE A 78 -4.77 13.53 -19.52
CA PHE A 78 -4.78 13.48 -20.99
C PHE A 78 -6.19 13.55 -21.59
N VAL A 79 -7.19 12.91 -20.98
CA VAL A 79 -8.60 13.04 -21.40
C VAL A 79 -9.05 14.50 -21.35
N THR A 80 -8.71 15.23 -20.28
CA THR A 80 -9.05 16.65 -20.14
C THR A 80 -8.46 17.47 -21.30
N PHE A 81 -7.17 17.33 -21.57
CA PHE A 81 -6.52 18.07 -22.68
C PHE A 81 -7.03 17.63 -24.06
N PHE A 82 -7.34 16.35 -24.23
CA PHE A 82 -7.90 15.83 -25.46
C PHE A 82 -9.27 16.43 -25.77
N THR A 83 -10.05 16.87 -24.78
CA THR A 83 -11.35 17.52 -25.01
C THR A 83 -11.25 18.97 -25.52
N ILE A 84 -10.09 19.63 -25.42
CA ILE A 84 -9.94 21.06 -25.77
C ILE A 84 -10.28 21.34 -27.25
N PRO A 85 -9.77 20.60 -28.26
CA PRO A 85 -10.09 20.86 -29.66
C PRO A 85 -11.56 20.63 -30.02
N PHE A 86 -12.26 19.83 -29.22
CA PHE A 86 -13.68 19.49 -29.45
C PHE A 86 -14.64 20.40 -28.69
N THR A 87 -14.14 21.25 -27.80
CA THR A 87 -14.96 22.12 -26.94
C THR A 87 -14.94 23.58 -27.35
N GLY A 88 -14.00 24.00 -28.22
CA GLY A 88 -13.91 25.36 -28.76
C GLY A 88 -14.94 25.66 -29.86
N GLY A 89 -15.60 26.81 -29.74
CA GLY A 89 -16.44 27.43 -30.75
C GLY A 89 -15.66 28.39 -31.67
N ASN A 90 -16.36 29.00 -32.64
CA ASN A 90 -15.76 29.77 -33.74
C ASN A 90 -14.88 30.96 -33.32
N ASN A 91 -15.00 31.44 -32.08
CA ASN A 91 -14.27 32.60 -31.54
C ASN A 91 -13.36 32.25 -30.34
N GLY A 92 -13.08 30.97 -30.10
CA GLY A 92 -12.31 30.52 -28.92
C GLY A 92 -13.14 30.42 -27.63
N GLU A 93 -14.44 30.69 -27.69
CA GLU A 93 -15.38 30.44 -26.59
C GLU A 93 -15.69 28.95 -26.47
N ILE A 94 -15.88 28.44 -25.26
CA ILE A 94 -16.36 27.06 -25.08
C ILE A 94 -17.82 26.98 -25.52
N ASN A 95 -18.17 25.99 -26.35
CA ASN A 95 -19.55 25.73 -26.74
C ASN A 95 -20.42 25.50 -25.48
N PRO A 96 -21.47 26.30 -25.22
CA PRO A 96 -22.29 26.16 -24.01
C PRO A 96 -22.91 24.77 -23.82
N ALA A 97 -23.20 24.04 -24.90
CA ALA A 97 -23.71 22.68 -24.83
C ALA A 97 -22.66 21.66 -24.35
N LEU A 98 -21.37 21.97 -24.53
CA LEU A 98 -20.24 21.11 -24.15
C LEU A 98 -19.54 21.56 -22.87
N ALA A 99 -19.79 22.79 -22.41
CA ALA A 99 -19.19 23.36 -21.21
C ALA A 99 -19.36 22.47 -19.95
N PRO A 100 -20.52 21.85 -19.65
CA PRO A 100 -20.65 20.97 -18.50
C PRO A 100 -19.73 19.73 -18.57
N PHE A 101 -19.51 19.17 -19.77
CA PHE A 101 -18.64 18.02 -19.97
C PHE A 101 -17.16 18.37 -19.81
N PHE A 102 -16.76 19.54 -20.31
CA PHE A 102 -15.41 20.08 -20.11
C PHE A 102 -15.13 20.37 -18.62
N MET A 103 -16.09 20.99 -17.93
CA MET A 103 -15.95 21.23 -16.49
C MET A 103 -15.85 19.93 -15.71
N LEU A 104 -16.66 18.92 -16.05
CA LEU A 104 -16.56 17.60 -15.42
C LEU A 104 -15.20 16.96 -15.67
N SER A 105 -14.72 16.92 -16.93
CA SER A 105 -13.41 16.33 -17.25
C SER A 105 -12.28 17.05 -16.51
N PHE A 106 -12.34 18.38 -16.38
CA PHE A 106 -11.37 19.18 -15.63
C PHE A 106 -11.29 18.83 -14.14
N PHE A 107 -12.41 18.46 -13.50
CA PHE A 107 -12.41 18.08 -12.08
C PHE A 107 -11.95 16.64 -11.81
N VAL A 108 -12.05 15.73 -12.79
CA VAL A 108 -11.69 14.31 -12.60
C VAL A 108 -10.24 14.12 -12.13
N PRO A 109 -9.21 14.78 -12.70
CA PRO A 109 -7.83 14.65 -12.21
C PRO A 109 -7.67 15.00 -10.73
N PHE A 110 -8.38 16.02 -10.24
CA PHE A 110 -8.32 16.42 -8.82
C PHE A 110 -8.97 15.39 -7.90
N ILE A 111 -10.08 14.79 -8.34
CA ILE A 111 -10.75 13.71 -7.60
C ILE A 111 -9.83 12.48 -7.52
N VAL A 112 -9.22 12.10 -8.65
CA VAL A 112 -8.28 10.96 -8.70
C VAL A 112 -7.06 11.24 -7.84
N PHE A 113 -6.48 12.44 -7.94
CA PHE A 113 -5.34 12.85 -7.10
C PHE A 113 -5.69 12.83 -5.61
N GLY A 114 -6.84 13.39 -5.22
CA GLY A 114 -7.33 13.32 -3.85
C GLY A 114 -7.51 11.88 -3.35
N ALA A 115 -8.06 11.00 -4.19
CA ALA A 115 -8.24 9.58 -3.86
C ALA A 115 -6.89 8.86 -3.65
N ILE A 116 -5.85 9.17 -4.44
CA ILE A 116 -4.50 8.60 -4.26
C ILE A 116 -3.93 8.99 -2.88
N PHE A 117 -4.06 10.26 -2.48
CA PHE A 117 -3.54 10.72 -1.19
C PHE A 117 -4.32 10.16 -0.01
N ILE A 118 -5.65 10.12 -0.09
CA ILE A 118 -6.51 9.52 0.95
C ILE A 118 -6.19 8.02 1.07
N GLY A 119 -6.10 7.31 -0.06
CA GLY A 119 -5.71 5.90 -0.09
C GLY A 119 -4.33 5.68 0.54
N GLY A 120 -3.33 6.47 0.14
CA GLY A 120 -1.98 6.43 0.70
C GLY A 120 -1.96 6.65 2.22
N ALA A 121 -2.73 7.62 2.72
CA ALA A 121 -2.85 7.88 4.16
C ALA A 121 -3.48 6.69 4.91
N ILE A 122 -4.54 6.09 4.36
CA ILE A 122 -5.16 4.88 4.93
C ILE A 122 -4.16 3.72 4.97
N PHE A 123 -3.37 3.54 3.91
CA PHE A 123 -2.30 2.53 3.88
C PHE A 123 -1.25 2.77 4.98
N VAL A 124 -0.74 4.00 5.10
CA VAL A 124 0.25 4.30 6.16
C VAL A 124 -0.34 4.05 7.55
N ILE A 125 -1.56 4.52 7.82
CA ILE A 125 -2.24 4.30 9.10
C ILE A 125 -2.39 2.81 9.40
N TYR A 126 -2.77 2.00 8.41
CA TYR A 126 -2.93 0.57 8.63
C TYR A 126 -1.59 -0.15 8.86
N GLY A 127 -0.52 0.29 8.21
CA GLY A 127 0.85 -0.13 8.52
C GLY A 127 1.26 0.19 9.96
N LEU A 128 0.94 1.41 10.46
CA LEU A 128 1.21 1.83 11.84
C LEU A 128 0.40 1.02 12.87
N ILE A 129 -0.85 0.68 12.55
CA ILE A 129 -1.65 -0.24 13.36
C ILE A 129 -0.95 -1.60 13.46
N GLY A 130 -0.38 -2.09 12.36
CA GLY A 130 0.46 -3.28 12.34
C GLY A 130 1.66 -3.15 13.28
N THR A 131 2.42 -2.05 13.17
CA THR A 131 3.55 -1.72 14.07
C THR A 131 3.15 -1.80 15.54
N MET A 132 2.05 -1.15 15.94
CA MET A 132 1.59 -1.13 17.33
C MET A 132 1.25 -2.53 17.84
N GLN A 133 0.59 -3.36 17.01
CA GLN A 133 0.17 -4.70 17.40
C GLN A 133 1.36 -5.65 17.55
N VAL A 134 2.31 -5.63 16.61
CA VAL A 134 3.49 -6.50 16.70
C VAL A 134 4.44 -6.05 17.80
N PHE A 135 4.51 -4.74 18.09
CA PHE A 135 5.28 -4.23 19.23
C PHE A 135 4.71 -4.71 20.58
N GLN A 136 3.40 -4.93 20.65
CA GLN A 136 2.74 -5.57 21.80
C GLN A 136 2.94 -7.10 21.84
N GLY A 137 3.57 -7.70 20.82
CA GLY A 137 3.74 -9.14 20.68
C GLY A 137 2.51 -9.88 20.17
N LYS A 138 1.54 -9.18 19.56
CA LYS A 138 0.38 -9.81 18.92
C LYS A 138 0.76 -10.36 17.56
N ASP A 139 0.10 -11.44 17.16
CA ASP A 139 0.18 -11.99 15.79
C ASP A 139 -0.69 -11.16 14.85
N PHE A 140 -0.15 -10.02 14.43
CA PHE A 140 -0.80 -9.16 13.45
C PHE A 140 -0.92 -9.88 12.10
N ARG A 141 -2.04 -9.61 11.41
CA ARG A 141 -2.34 -10.12 10.07
C ARG A 141 -3.05 -9.04 9.28
N TYR A 142 -2.47 -8.64 8.15
CA TYR A 142 -3.19 -7.80 7.18
C TYR A 142 -4.43 -8.54 6.66
N LEU A 143 -5.60 -7.90 6.66
CA LEU A 143 -6.89 -8.53 6.31
C LEU A 143 -6.88 -9.23 4.95
N VAL A 144 -6.20 -8.66 3.96
CA VAL A 144 -6.18 -9.17 2.59
C VAL A 144 -5.09 -10.24 2.37
N ILE A 145 -4.03 -10.23 3.19
CA ILE A 145 -2.77 -10.95 2.89
C ILE A 145 -2.49 -12.06 3.92
N GLY A 146 -2.88 -11.85 5.18
CA GLY A 146 -2.43 -12.67 6.31
C GLY A 146 -2.79 -14.15 6.19
N ASN A 147 -3.98 -14.48 5.69
CA ASN A 147 -4.43 -15.87 5.57
C ASN A 147 -3.77 -16.61 4.40
N ARG A 148 -3.47 -15.92 3.29
CA ARG A 148 -2.80 -16.54 2.13
C ARG A 148 -1.32 -16.82 2.43
N LEU A 149 -0.67 -15.92 3.17
CA LEU A 149 0.74 -16.06 3.50
C LEU A 149 1.00 -17.17 4.53
N ASP A 150 0.14 -17.29 5.54
CA ASP A 150 0.22 -18.36 6.55
C ASP A 150 0.15 -19.75 5.89
N ASN A 151 -0.74 -19.92 4.91
CA ASN A 151 -0.85 -21.17 4.16
C ASN A 151 0.37 -21.46 3.27
N TYR A 152 1.03 -20.42 2.74
CA TYR A 152 2.24 -20.59 1.92
C TYR A 152 3.42 -21.06 2.78
N LEU A 153 3.67 -20.40 3.91
CA LEU A 153 4.78 -20.76 4.80
C LEU A 153 4.61 -22.14 5.47
N LYS A 154 3.37 -22.58 5.69
CA LYS A 154 3.08 -23.93 6.20
C LYS A 154 3.30 -25.03 5.18
N LYS A 155 3.25 -24.72 3.88
CA LYS A 155 3.44 -25.69 2.80
C LYS A 155 4.91 -25.99 2.51
N ASP A 156 5.79 -25.02 2.78
CA ASP A 156 7.23 -25.11 2.54
C ASP A 156 8.04 -25.59 3.76
N ARG A 157 7.36 -26.05 4.84
CA ARG A 157 7.94 -26.77 5.98
C ARG A 157 7.70 -28.27 5.85
#